data_AF-A0AAI9BCM3-F1
#
_entry.id   AF-A0AAI9BCM3-F1
#
_cell.length_a   1.000
_cell.length_b   1.000
_cell.length_c   1.000
_cell.angle_alpha   90.00
_cell.angle_beta   90.00
_cell.angle_gamma   90.00
#
_symmetry.space_group_name_H-M   'P 1'
#
loop_
_entity.id
_entity.type
_entity.pdbx_description
1 polymer ?
#
loop_
_entity_poly.entity_id
_entity_poly.type
_entity_poly.pdbx_seq_one_letter_code
_entity_poly.pdbx_strand_id
1 'polypeptide(L)'
;EIDKWTLMARELEQYPDLNIPKTILYPVPNILRGVRKVTTYQTEAVNSVNMTAGRIIHLIDKDIRIQKSAGINEHSAKYIENLEATKELMKQYPEDEKFRMRVHGFSETMLRVHYISSSPNYNDGKSVSYHVPLCGVFICDETLRDGIIINGEFEKAKFSLYDSIEPIICDRWPQAKIYRLADIENVKKQIAITREEKKVKSAASVTRSRKTKKGQPVNDNPESAQ
;
A
#
# COMPACT_ATOMS: atom_id res chain seq x y z
N GLU A 1 -18.63 -25.22 6.11
CA GLU A 1 -19.06 -23.87 5.67
C GLU A 1 -18.62 -23.57 4.23
N ILE A 2 -17.35 -23.77 3.86
CA ILE A 2 -16.90 -23.74 2.45
C ILE A 2 -17.72 -24.67 1.54
N ASP A 3 -18.12 -25.86 2.01
CA ASP A 3 -18.93 -26.77 1.19
C ASP A 3 -20.31 -26.19 0.87
N LYS A 4 -20.91 -25.45 1.82
CA LYS A 4 -22.17 -24.73 1.60
C LYS A 4 -21.97 -23.58 0.60
N TRP A 5 -20.87 -22.84 0.69
CA TRP A 5 -20.52 -21.82 -0.30
C TRP A 5 -20.33 -22.41 -1.70
N THR A 6 -19.61 -23.53 -1.79
CA THR A 6 -19.34 -24.23 -3.05
C THR A 6 -20.62 -24.78 -3.68
N LEU A 7 -21.53 -25.32 -2.85
CA LEU A 7 -22.84 -25.77 -3.30
C LEU A 7 -23.70 -24.60 -3.79
N MET A 8 -23.75 -23.51 -3.03
CA MET A 8 -24.48 -22.29 -3.42
C MET A 8 -23.93 -21.69 -4.73
N ALA A 9 -22.60 -21.62 -4.88
CA ALA A 9 -21.97 -21.13 -6.10
C ALA A 9 -22.34 -22.00 -7.31
N ARG A 10 -22.33 -23.34 -7.15
CA ARG A 10 -22.74 -24.28 -8.20
C ARG A 10 -24.24 -24.25 -8.51
N GLU A 11 -25.08 -23.96 -7.53
CA GLU A 11 -26.52 -23.78 -7.72
C GLU A 11 -26.80 -22.51 -8.52
N LEU A 12 -26.16 -21.39 -8.17
CA LEU A 12 -26.31 -20.12 -8.87
C LEU A 12 -25.77 -20.16 -10.30
N GLU A 13 -24.75 -20.97 -10.57
CA GLU A 13 -24.26 -21.22 -11.94
C GLU A 13 -25.29 -21.91 -12.84
N GLN A 14 -26.30 -22.58 -12.28
CA GLN A 14 -27.37 -23.23 -13.06
C GLN A 14 -28.42 -22.24 -13.59
N TYR A 15 -28.37 -20.98 -13.14
CA TYR A 15 -29.30 -19.92 -13.53
C TYR A 15 -28.58 -18.79 -14.27
N PRO A 16 -28.17 -18.99 -15.54
CA PRO A 16 -27.42 -18.00 -16.31
C PRO A 16 -28.18 -16.68 -16.51
N ASP A 17 -29.52 -16.74 -16.47
CA ASP A 17 -30.41 -15.59 -16.67
C ASP A 17 -30.28 -14.53 -15.56
N LEU A 18 -29.78 -14.92 -14.38
CA LEU A 18 -29.56 -14.00 -13.26
C LEU A 18 -28.34 -13.09 -13.47
N ASN A 19 -27.51 -13.33 -14.49
CA ASN A 19 -26.33 -12.52 -14.82
C ASN A 19 -25.42 -12.22 -13.61
N ILE A 20 -25.31 -13.17 -12.67
CA ILE A 20 -24.50 -12.98 -11.46
C ILE A 20 -23.02 -12.95 -11.86
N PRO A 21 -22.27 -11.88 -11.54
CA PRO A 21 -20.85 -11.82 -11.83
C PRO A 21 -20.09 -12.94 -11.13
N LYS A 22 -19.39 -13.78 -11.90
CA LYS A 22 -18.55 -14.87 -11.37
C LYS A 22 -17.50 -14.39 -10.36
N THR A 23 -17.11 -13.12 -10.43
CA THR A 23 -16.19 -12.47 -9.50
C THR A 23 -16.71 -12.41 -8.06
N ILE A 24 -18.02 -12.46 -7.85
CA ILE A 24 -18.63 -12.49 -6.51
C ILE A 24 -18.53 -13.90 -5.91
N LEU A 25 -18.60 -14.92 -6.76
CA LEU A 25 -18.58 -16.33 -6.37
C LEU A 25 -17.16 -16.89 -6.24
N TYR A 26 -16.20 -16.32 -6.99
CA TYR A 26 -14.83 -16.81 -7.09
C TYR A 26 -13.76 -15.71 -6.93
N PRO A 27 -12.62 -16.03 -6.29
CA PRO A 27 -12.27 -17.32 -5.70
C PRO A 27 -13.14 -17.65 -4.49
N VAL A 28 -13.19 -18.92 -4.08
CA VAL A 28 -13.91 -19.31 -2.85
C VAL A 28 -13.26 -18.60 -1.65
N PRO A 29 -14.03 -18.10 -0.66
CA PRO A 29 -13.48 -17.47 0.53
C PRO A 29 -12.49 -18.38 1.25
N ASN A 30 -11.35 -17.82 1.64
CA ASN A 30 -10.36 -18.56 2.43
C ASN A 30 -10.83 -18.72 3.88
N ILE A 31 -10.49 -19.86 4.49
CA ILE A 31 -10.66 -20.08 5.94
C ILE A 31 -9.33 -19.85 6.64
N LEU A 32 -9.31 -18.95 7.62
CA LEU A 32 -8.21 -18.75 8.54
C LEU A 32 -8.42 -19.58 9.81
N ARG A 33 -7.48 -20.49 10.10
CA ARG A 33 -7.46 -21.34 11.31
C ARG A 33 -6.31 -20.96 12.24
N GLY A 34 -6.44 -21.33 13.53
CA GLY A 34 -5.41 -21.06 14.54
C GLY A 34 -5.23 -19.57 14.82
N VAL A 35 -6.30 -18.79 14.65
CA VAL A 35 -6.29 -17.34 14.84
C VAL A 35 -6.66 -17.02 16.28
N ARG A 36 -5.85 -16.18 16.93
CA ARG A 36 -6.05 -15.69 18.30
C ARG A 36 -6.87 -14.40 18.33
N LYS A 37 -6.57 -13.48 17.41
CA LYS A 37 -7.13 -12.14 17.31
C LYS A 37 -7.16 -11.70 15.85
N VAL A 38 -8.23 -11.02 15.45
CA VAL A 38 -8.30 -10.33 14.15
C VAL A 38 -8.69 -8.88 14.33
N THR A 39 -8.10 -8.00 13.53
CA THR A 39 -8.53 -6.61 13.43
C THR A 39 -8.67 -6.22 11.97
N THR A 40 -9.84 -5.73 11.57
CA THR A 40 -10.05 -5.20 10.22
C THR A 40 -9.57 -3.75 10.14
N TYR A 41 -9.06 -3.34 8.98
CA TYR A 41 -8.77 -1.95 8.68
C TYR A 41 -8.85 -1.70 7.18
N GLN A 42 -9.12 -0.47 6.79
CA GLN A 42 -9.05 -0.06 5.39
C GLN A 42 -7.70 0.57 5.09
N THR A 43 -7.18 0.30 3.90
CA THR A 43 -5.97 0.94 3.38
C THR A 43 -6.17 1.37 1.94
N GLU A 44 -5.48 2.43 1.52
CA GLU A 44 -5.37 2.75 0.11
C GLU A 44 -4.48 1.69 -0.58
N ALA A 45 -5.04 1.00 -1.57
CA ALA A 45 -4.32 0.11 -2.46
C ALA A 45 -3.75 0.91 -3.62
N VAL A 46 -2.47 0.65 -3.94
CA VAL A 46 -1.76 1.36 -5.01
C VAL A 46 -1.16 0.37 -6.00
N ASN A 47 -1.72 0.35 -7.20
CA ASN A 47 -1.18 -0.45 -8.29
C ASN A 47 0.01 0.28 -8.91
N SER A 48 1.13 -0.43 -9.09
CA SER A 48 2.37 0.17 -9.61
C SER A 48 2.84 -0.57 -10.85
N VAL A 49 3.11 0.17 -11.93
CA VAL A 49 3.61 -0.36 -13.20
C VAL A 49 4.84 0.44 -13.61
N ASN A 50 5.89 -0.25 -14.06
CA ASN A 50 7.06 0.43 -14.61
C ASN A 50 6.89 0.58 -16.13
N MET A 51 7.25 1.74 -16.66
CA MET A 51 7.15 2.08 -18.08
C MET A 51 8.38 2.88 -18.50
N THR A 52 8.70 2.88 -19.80
CA THR A 52 9.74 3.75 -20.35
C THR A 52 9.16 5.06 -20.88
N ALA A 53 9.98 6.10 -20.99
CA ALA A 53 9.57 7.37 -21.59
C ALA A 53 8.99 7.16 -23.00
N GLY A 54 9.67 6.37 -23.84
CA GLY A 54 9.21 6.05 -25.19
C GLY A 54 7.84 5.36 -25.20
N ARG A 55 7.59 4.46 -24.25
CA ARG A 55 6.29 3.79 -24.14
C ARG A 55 5.18 4.76 -23.72
N ILE A 56 5.48 5.70 -22.82
CA ILE A 56 4.53 6.74 -22.39
C ILE A 56 4.19 7.65 -23.58
N ILE A 57 5.19 8.16 -24.28
CA ILE A 57 5.03 9.01 -25.47
C ILE A 57 4.18 8.29 -26.52
N HIS A 58 4.51 7.03 -26.84
CA HIS A 58 3.75 6.24 -27.80
C HIS A 58 2.26 6.11 -27.44
N LEU A 59 1.95 5.90 -26.17
CA LEU A 59 0.57 5.80 -25.72
C LEU A 59 -0.15 7.15 -25.77
N ILE A 60 0.53 8.26 -25.43
CA ILE A 60 -0.02 9.60 -25.60
C ILE A 60 -0.33 9.87 -27.08
N ASP A 61 0.60 9.56 -27.98
CA ASP A 61 0.41 9.74 -29.44
C ASP A 61 -0.75 8.91 -29.99
N LYS A 62 -0.91 7.68 -29.50
CA LYS A 62 -2.06 6.84 -29.84
C LYS A 62 -3.37 7.51 -29.42
N ASP A 63 -3.43 8.09 -28.22
CA ASP A 63 -4.63 8.76 -27.72
C ASP A 63 -4.97 10.01 -28.53
N ILE A 64 -3.98 10.86 -28.78
CA ILE A 64 -4.14 12.08 -29.58
C ILE A 64 -4.70 11.72 -30.97
N ARG A 65 -4.18 10.67 -31.60
CA ARG A 65 -4.68 10.19 -32.90
C ARG A 65 -6.15 9.76 -32.84
N ILE A 66 -6.54 9.02 -31.80
CA ILE A 66 -7.93 8.56 -31.61
C ILE A 66 -8.85 9.77 -31.42
N GLN A 67 -8.47 10.72 -30.56
CA GLN A 67 -9.28 11.92 -30.31
C GLN A 67 -9.43 12.79 -31.56
N LYS A 68 -8.35 12.98 -32.34
CA LYS A 68 -8.41 13.72 -33.62
C LYS A 68 -9.31 13.02 -34.64
N SER A 69 -9.38 11.68 -34.63
CA SER A 69 -10.24 10.91 -35.55
C SER A 69 -11.74 10.93 -35.20
N ALA A 70 -12.09 11.15 -33.93
CA ALA A 70 -13.47 11.14 -33.44
C ALA A 70 -14.22 12.48 -33.66
N GLY A 71 -13.55 13.50 -34.19
CA GLY A 71 -14.08 14.85 -34.32
C GLY A 71 -13.77 15.72 -33.10
N ILE A 72 -13.27 16.94 -33.33
CA ILE A 72 -12.78 17.81 -32.26
C ILE A 72 -13.94 18.65 -31.72
N ASN A 73 -14.29 18.43 -30.45
CA ASN A 73 -15.08 19.36 -29.64
C ASN A 73 -14.17 20.13 -28.66
N GLU A 74 -14.70 21.16 -27.99
CA GLU A 74 -13.94 22.03 -27.08
C GLU A 74 -13.22 21.24 -25.96
N HIS A 75 -13.91 20.25 -25.37
CA HIS A 75 -13.32 19.39 -24.35
C HIS A 75 -12.15 18.56 -24.88
N SER A 76 -12.30 17.96 -26.06
CA SER A 76 -11.26 17.16 -26.70
C SER A 76 -10.05 18.01 -27.12
N ALA A 77 -10.27 19.27 -27.52
CA ALA A 77 -9.18 20.19 -27.85
C ALA A 77 -8.31 20.46 -26.62
N LYS A 78 -8.92 20.79 -25.48
CA LYS A 78 -8.22 21.00 -24.21
C LYS A 78 -7.51 19.73 -23.72
N TYR A 79 -8.16 18.58 -23.85
CA TYR A 79 -7.55 17.30 -23.51
C TYR A 79 -6.31 17.00 -24.38
N ILE A 80 -6.39 17.24 -25.70
CA ILE A 80 -5.26 17.08 -26.61
C ILE A 80 -4.11 18.03 -26.24
N GLU A 81 -4.41 19.29 -25.92
CA GLU A 81 -3.40 20.26 -25.49
C GLU A 81 -2.64 19.79 -24.24
N ASN A 82 -3.35 19.31 -23.23
CA ASN A 82 -2.75 18.75 -22.01
C ASN A 82 -1.87 17.52 -22.29
N LEU A 83 -2.32 16.66 -23.21
CA LEU A 83 -1.55 15.50 -23.66
C LEU A 83 -0.28 15.92 -24.42
N GLU A 84 -0.36 16.93 -25.28
CA GLU A 84 0.79 17.47 -26.02
C GLU A 84 1.80 18.12 -25.05
N ALA A 85 1.34 18.87 -24.05
CA ALA A 85 2.21 19.42 -22.99
C ALA A 85 2.94 18.31 -22.21
N THR A 86 2.23 17.25 -21.82
CA THR A 86 2.84 16.09 -21.14
C THR A 86 3.84 15.36 -22.03
N LYS A 87 3.54 15.25 -23.33
CA LYS A 87 4.45 14.66 -24.32
C LYS A 87 5.75 15.44 -24.43
N GLU A 88 5.68 16.77 -24.51
CA GLU A 88 6.89 17.62 -24.57
C GLU A 88 7.73 17.52 -23.31
N LEU A 89 7.11 17.41 -22.13
CA LEU A 89 7.83 17.12 -20.88
C LEU A 89 8.56 15.77 -20.95
N MET A 90 7.90 14.72 -21.44
CA MET A 90 8.50 13.38 -21.53
C MET A 90 9.65 13.29 -22.54
N LYS A 91 9.64 14.12 -23.60
CA LYS A 91 10.73 14.18 -24.59
C LYS A 91 12.05 14.70 -24.03
N GLN A 92 12.03 15.37 -22.88
CA GLN A 92 13.26 15.85 -22.23
C GLN A 92 14.11 14.70 -21.66
N TYR A 93 13.52 13.51 -21.54
CA TYR A 93 14.18 12.31 -21.03
C TYR A 93 14.58 11.37 -22.16
N PRO A 94 15.65 10.56 -21.96
CA PRO A 94 16.00 9.46 -22.86
C PRO A 94 14.82 8.49 -23.05
N GLU A 95 14.69 7.90 -24.24
CA GLU A 95 13.55 7.05 -24.58
C GLU A 95 13.44 5.81 -23.68
N ASP A 96 14.58 5.29 -23.22
CA ASP A 96 14.72 4.14 -22.32
C ASP A 96 14.63 4.50 -20.83
N GLU A 97 14.55 5.78 -20.49
CA GLU A 97 14.41 6.25 -19.11
C GLU A 97 13.17 5.61 -18.47
N LYS A 98 13.35 5.05 -17.27
CA LYS A 98 12.30 4.29 -16.60
C LYS A 98 11.53 5.16 -15.62
N PHE A 99 10.21 5.06 -15.74
CA PHE A 99 9.24 5.69 -14.87
C PHE A 99 8.43 4.62 -14.14
N ARG A 100 7.96 4.96 -12.94
CA ARG A 100 6.99 4.19 -12.19
C ARG A 100 5.68 4.95 -12.15
N MET A 101 4.67 4.39 -12.79
CA MET A 101 3.30 4.87 -12.71
C MET A 101 2.61 4.20 -11.52
N ARG A 102 2.05 4.99 -10.62
CA ARG A 102 1.28 4.52 -9.46
C ARG A 102 -0.17 4.97 -9.61
N VAL A 103 -1.08 4.01 -9.72
CA VAL A 103 -2.52 4.26 -9.82
C VAL A 103 -3.12 4.21 -8.43
N HIS A 104 -3.73 5.32 -8.04
CA HIS A 104 -4.36 5.55 -6.74
C HIS A 104 -5.88 5.46 -6.84
N GLY A 105 -6.57 5.54 -5.69
CA GLY A 105 -8.04 5.63 -5.64
C GLY A 105 -8.77 4.32 -5.38
N PHE A 106 -8.04 3.24 -5.13
CA PHE A 106 -8.63 1.97 -4.67
C PHE A 106 -8.49 1.87 -3.16
N SER A 107 -9.57 1.58 -2.45
CA SER A 107 -9.51 1.14 -1.06
C SER A 107 -9.60 -0.38 -0.99
N GLU A 108 -8.80 -0.98 -0.12
CA GLU A 108 -8.83 -2.40 0.14
C GLU A 108 -9.05 -2.65 1.64
N THR A 109 -9.85 -3.67 1.94
CA THR A 109 -10.02 -4.17 3.31
C THR A 109 -8.92 -5.17 3.61
N MET A 110 -8.20 -4.92 4.70
CA MET A 110 -7.12 -5.77 5.18
C MET A 110 -7.46 -6.31 6.57
N LEU A 111 -6.98 -7.53 6.86
CA LEU A 111 -6.99 -8.09 8.20
C LEU A 111 -5.59 -8.05 8.80
N ARG A 112 -5.51 -7.62 10.05
CA ARG A 112 -4.36 -7.86 10.92
C ARG A 112 -4.65 -9.10 11.75
N VAL A 113 -3.98 -10.20 11.42
CA VAL A 113 -4.23 -11.52 12.00
C VAL A 113 -3.11 -11.86 12.97
N HIS A 114 -3.46 -12.22 14.20
CA HIS A 114 -2.52 -12.78 15.17
C HIS A 114 -2.83 -14.27 15.33
N TYR A 115 -1.84 -15.12 15.03
CA TYR A 115 -1.98 -16.57 15.18
C TYR A 115 -1.56 -17.03 16.59
N ILE A 116 -2.14 -18.13 17.06
CA ILE A 116 -1.67 -18.82 18.27
C ILE A 116 -0.33 -19.52 18.00
N SER A 117 0.44 -19.81 19.05
CA SER A 117 1.76 -20.44 18.95
C SER A 117 1.76 -21.84 18.32
N SER A 118 0.65 -22.58 18.43
CA SER A 118 0.51 -23.89 17.80
C SER A 118 0.04 -23.83 16.34
N SER A 119 -0.25 -22.65 15.80
CA SER A 119 -0.63 -22.49 14.40
C SER A 119 0.60 -22.59 13.49
N PRO A 120 0.50 -23.24 12.32
CA PRO A 120 1.59 -23.26 11.34
C PRO A 120 1.93 -21.86 10.80
N ASN A 121 1.00 -20.90 10.90
CA ASN A 121 1.18 -19.52 10.46
C ASN A 121 1.67 -18.60 11.59
N TYR A 122 2.10 -19.16 12.71
CA TYR A 122 2.66 -18.38 13.82
C TYR A 122 3.95 -17.68 13.41
N ASN A 123 4.02 -16.38 13.67
CA ASN A 123 5.14 -15.51 13.29
C ASN A 123 5.76 -14.86 14.54
N ASP A 124 6.15 -15.67 15.54
CA ASP A 124 6.75 -15.22 16.80
C ASP A 124 5.94 -14.12 17.52
N GLY A 125 4.61 -14.25 17.48
CA GLY A 125 3.67 -13.31 18.10
C GLY A 125 3.44 -12.03 17.30
N LYS A 126 4.11 -11.85 16.15
CA LYS A 126 3.87 -10.72 15.24
C LYS A 126 2.58 -10.93 14.47
N SER A 127 1.89 -9.83 14.20
CA SER A 127 0.72 -9.83 13.33
C SER A 127 1.12 -10.05 11.87
N VAL A 128 0.30 -10.78 11.14
CA VAL A 128 0.37 -10.94 9.69
C VAL A 128 -0.73 -10.11 9.05
N SER A 129 -0.40 -9.36 8.00
CA SER A 129 -1.39 -8.66 7.17
C SER A 129 -1.96 -9.61 6.13
N TYR A 130 -3.27 -9.60 5.96
CA TYR A 130 -3.99 -10.50 5.05
C TYR A 130 -4.99 -9.70 4.20
N HIS A 131 -4.93 -9.91 2.88
CA HIS A 131 -5.81 -9.28 1.89
C HIS A 131 -7.18 -9.95 1.86
N VAL A 132 -8.26 -9.19 2.09
CA VAL A 132 -9.62 -9.73 2.03
C VAL A 132 -10.08 -9.76 0.56
N PRO A 133 -10.27 -10.94 -0.05
CA PRO A 133 -10.81 -11.02 -1.39
C PRO A 133 -12.28 -10.57 -1.42
N LEU A 134 -12.81 -10.30 -2.62
CA LEU A 134 -14.19 -9.81 -2.80
C LEU A 134 -15.24 -10.72 -2.17
N CYS A 135 -15.01 -12.03 -2.20
CA CYS A 135 -15.88 -13.05 -1.61
C CYS A 135 -15.83 -13.11 -0.07
N GLY A 136 -14.89 -12.41 0.57
CA GLY A 136 -14.71 -12.39 2.02
C GLY A 136 -13.76 -13.47 2.55
N VAL A 137 -13.74 -13.61 3.88
CA VAL A 137 -12.86 -14.54 4.62
C VAL A 137 -13.66 -15.13 5.78
N PHE A 138 -13.51 -16.44 5.99
CA PHE A 138 -14.02 -17.12 7.18
C PHE A 138 -12.91 -17.26 8.23
N ILE A 139 -13.24 -17.03 9.49
CA ILE A 139 -12.30 -17.18 10.62
C ILE A 139 -12.87 -18.26 11.55
N CYS A 140 -12.08 -19.32 11.79
CA CYS A 140 -12.49 -20.37 12.73
C CYS A 140 -12.35 -19.89 14.18
N ASP A 141 -13.43 -20.01 14.94
CA ASP A 141 -13.54 -19.53 16.32
C ASP A 141 -12.82 -20.43 17.36
N GLU A 142 -12.43 -21.65 16.98
CA GLU A 142 -11.81 -22.67 17.85
C GLU A 142 -10.66 -22.14 18.74
N THR A 143 -9.95 -21.11 18.27
CA THR A 143 -8.77 -20.54 18.93
C THR A 143 -8.86 -19.04 19.18
N LEU A 144 -10.00 -18.42 18.88
CA LEU A 144 -10.20 -16.98 18.90
C LEU A 144 -10.45 -16.52 20.35
N ARG A 145 -9.39 -16.11 21.04
CA ARG A 145 -9.47 -15.70 22.45
C ARG A 145 -9.70 -14.21 22.63
N ASP A 146 -9.00 -13.39 21.85
CA ASP A 146 -9.01 -11.93 22.02
C ASP A 146 -10.08 -11.27 21.10
N GLY A 147 -10.88 -12.07 20.42
CA GLY A 147 -12.01 -11.64 19.59
C GLY A 147 -11.64 -11.07 18.21
N ILE A 148 -12.68 -10.60 17.52
CA ILE A 148 -12.61 -9.89 16.25
C ILE A 148 -12.95 -8.43 16.49
N ILE A 149 -12.06 -7.53 16.06
CA ILE A 149 -12.28 -6.09 16.08
C ILE A 149 -12.57 -5.66 14.65
N ILE A 150 -13.79 -5.18 14.40
CA ILE A 150 -14.18 -4.66 13.09
C ILE A 150 -14.11 -3.14 13.15
N ASN A 151 -13.02 -2.58 12.63
CA ASN A 151 -12.85 -1.13 12.49
C ASN A 151 -13.01 -0.74 11.02
N GLY A 152 -13.82 0.30 10.78
CA GLY A 152 -13.91 1.00 9.48
C GLY A 152 -12.86 2.11 9.33
N GLU A 153 -11.95 2.26 10.29
CA GLU A 153 -10.94 3.31 10.27
C GLU A 153 -9.85 2.98 9.26
N PHE A 154 -9.46 4.00 8.49
CA PHE A 154 -8.27 3.92 7.65
C PHE A 154 -7.03 3.81 8.53
N GLU A 155 -6.13 2.87 8.20
CA GLU A 155 -4.83 2.83 8.87
C GLU A 155 -4.14 4.18 8.66
N LYS A 156 -3.70 4.83 9.75
CA LYS A 156 -3.02 6.12 9.69
C LYS A 156 -1.93 6.06 8.62
N ALA A 157 -1.99 7.00 7.68
CA ALA A 157 -1.06 7.08 6.56
C ALA A 157 0.38 7.05 7.08
N LYS A 158 1.09 5.97 6.78
CA LYS A 158 2.53 5.88 7.04
C LYS A 158 3.22 6.81 6.05
N PHE A 159 4.32 7.41 6.49
CA PHE A 159 5.19 8.20 5.62
C PHE A 159 5.51 7.42 4.34
N SER A 160 5.12 7.98 3.19
CA SER A 160 5.42 7.42 1.87
C SER A 160 6.57 8.20 1.25
N LEU A 161 7.54 7.48 0.71
CA LEU A 161 8.70 8.07 0.04
C LEU A 161 8.29 8.96 -1.16
N TYR A 162 7.16 8.63 -1.78
CA TYR A 162 6.63 9.32 -2.94
C TYR A 162 6.02 10.68 -2.58
N ASP A 163 5.71 10.92 -1.30
CA ASP A 163 5.17 12.20 -0.83
C ASP A 163 6.24 13.30 -0.88
N SER A 164 7.51 12.90 -1.02
CA SER A 164 8.67 13.80 -1.17
C SER A 164 9.07 14.04 -2.62
N ILE A 165 8.32 13.51 -3.60
CA ILE A 165 8.61 13.62 -5.02
C ILE A 165 7.39 14.23 -5.71
N GLU A 166 7.59 15.27 -6.51
CA GLU A 166 6.52 15.84 -7.32
C GLU A 166 6.17 14.88 -8.47
N PRO A 167 4.92 14.40 -8.55
CA PRO A 167 4.53 13.48 -9.62
C PRO A 167 4.26 14.22 -10.92
N ILE A 168 4.56 13.57 -12.03
CA ILE A 168 4.05 13.99 -13.34
C ILE A 168 2.60 13.48 -13.45
N ILE A 169 1.68 14.41 -13.66
CA ILE A 169 0.26 14.15 -13.87
C ILE A 169 0.00 14.14 -15.38
N CYS A 170 -0.75 13.15 -15.86
CA CYS A 170 -1.11 13.02 -17.27
C CYS A 170 -2.60 12.74 -17.39
N ASP A 171 -3.31 13.54 -18.18
CA ASP A 171 -4.77 13.43 -18.35
C ASP A 171 -5.21 12.08 -18.93
N ARG A 172 -4.33 11.37 -19.65
CA ARG A 172 -4.58 10.00 -20.11
C ARG A 172 -4.82 9.03 -18.94
N TRP A 173 -4.18 9.29 -17.81
CA TRP A 173 -4.30 8.50 -16.58
C TRP A 173 -4.52 9.43 -15.39
N PRO A 174 -5.74 9.98 -15.23
CA PRO A 174 -6.02 11.04 -14.25
C PRO A 174 -5.84 10.56 -12.80
N GLN A 175 -5.99 9.26 -12.55
CA GLN A 175 -5.79 8.64 -11.24
C GLN A 175 -4.35 8.17 -11.00
N ALA A 176 -3.47 8.33 -11.99
CA ALA A 176 -2.10 7.87 -11.91
C ALA A 176 -1.12 9.02 -11.65
N LYS A 177 -0.16 8.75 -10.77
CA LYS A 177 0.99 9.61 -10.50
C LYS A 177 2.23 8.94 -11.10
N ILE A 178 2.91 9.63 -12.01
CA ILE A 178 4.09 9.11 -12.70
C ILE A 178 5.35 9.69 -12.05
N TYR A 179 6.27 8.83 -11.65
CA TYR A 179 7.51 9.22 -10.99
C TYR A 179 8.71 8.67 -11.75
N ARG A 180 9.77 9.46 -11.87
CA ARG A 180 11.03 8.96 -12.42
C ARG A 180 11.69 8.00 -11.44
N LEU A 181 12.20 6.86 -11.91
CA LEU A 181 12.86 5.88 -11.02
C LEU A 181 14.15 6.43 -10.42
N ALA A 182 14.90 7.25 -11.16
CA ALA A 182 16.10 7.92 -10.64
C ALA A 182 15.79 8.79 -9.41
N ASP A 183 14.70 9.56 -9.43
CA ASP A 183 14.32 10.45 -8.32
C ASP A 183 13.89 9.63 -7.09
N ILE A 184 13.16 8.54 -7.31
CA ILE A 184 12.81 7.57 -6.26
C ILE A 184 14.07 7.02 -5.59
N GLU A 185 15.08 6.63 -6.37
CA GLU A 185 16.34 6.11 -5.84
C GLU A 185 17.13 7.17 -5.07
N ASN A 186 17.15 8.40 -5.56
CA ASN A 186 17.83 9.52 -4.90
C ASN A 186 17.20 9.82 -3.53
N VAL A 187 15.87 9.96 -3.47
CA VAL A 187 15.18 10.18 -2.19
C VAL A 187 15.37 8.99 -1.24
N LYS A 188 15.38 7.76 -1.75
CA LYS A 188 15.64 6.56 -0.93
C LYS A 188 17.03 6.59 -0.29
N LYS A 189 18.05 7.01 -1.04
CA LYS A 189 19.41 7.19 -0.51
C LYS A 189 19.46 8.29 0.55
N GLN A 190 18.85 9.45 0.29
CA GLN A 190 18.83 10.57 1.24
C GLN A 190 18.15 10.20 2.58
N ILE A 191 17.05 9.47 2.51
CA ILE A 191 16.33 9.00 3.71
C ILE A 191 17.16 7.96 4.48
N ALA A 192 17.89 7.09 3.79
CA ALA A 192 18.77 6.12 4.43
C ALA A 192 19.88 6.83 5.22
N ILE A 193 20.55 7.81 4.61
CA ILE A 193 21.59 8.64 5.26
C ILE A 193 21.01 9.34 6.50
N THR A 194 19.87 10.00 6.34
CA THR A 194 19.21 10.71 7.46
C THR A 194 18.85 9.77 8.61
N ARG A 195 18.44 8.53 8.32
CA ARG A 195 18.14 7.53 9.35
C ARG A 195 19.40 7.05 10.07
N GLU A 196 20.49 6.85 9.35
CA GLU A 196 21.79 6.50 9.95
C GLU A 196 22.30 7.62 10.83
N GLU A 197 22.28 8.87 10.36
CA GLU A 197 22.67 10.03 11.18
C GLU A 197 21.82 10.16 12.44
N LYS A 198 20.51 9.94 12.35
CA LYS A 198 19.62 9.93 13.52
C LYS A 198 19.96 8.80 14.50
N LYS A 199 20.31 7.61 14.00
CA LYS A 199 20.77 6.48 14.84
C LYS A 199 22.12 6.77 15.51
N VAL A 200 23.05 7.38 14.79
CA VAL A 200 24.36 7.75 15.32
C VAL A 200 24.21 8.85 16.38
N LYS A 201 23.38 9.88 16.12
CA LYS A 201 23.08 10.94 17.10
C LYS A 201 22.34 10.40 18.34
N SER A 202 21.40 9.47 18.17
CA SER A 202 20.72 8.85 19.31
C SER A 202 21.65 7.96 20.12
N ALA A 203 22.51 7.16 19.48
CA ALA A 203 23.54 6.36 20.15
C ALA A 203 24.56 7.23 20.89
N ALA A 204 24.99 8.35 20.29
CA ALA A 204 25.88 9.32 20.92
C ALA A 204 25.21 10.00 22.14
N SER A 205 23.92 10.34 22.04
CA SER A 205 23.12 10.89 23.15
C SER A 205 22.98 9.90 24.31
N VAL A 206 22.71 8.62 24.02
CA VAL A 206 22.64 7.54 25.02
C VAL A 206 24.00 7.31 25.70
N THR A 207 25.10 7.47 24.96
CA THR A 207 26.46 7.33 25.52
C THR A 207 26.81 8.52 26.43
N ARG A 208 26.34 9.73 26.10
CA ARG A 208 26.55 10.94 26.89
C ARG A 208 25.74 10.93 28.20
N SER A 209 24.49 10.47 28.16
CA SER A 209 23.65 10.31 29.36
C SER A 209 24.16 9.20 30.31
N ARG A 210 24.84 8.18 29.78
CA ARG A 210 25.48 7.14 30.61
C ARG A 210 26.76 7.63 31.30
N LYS A 211 27.50 8.57 30.70
CA LYS A 211 28.66 9.23 31.32
C LYS A 211 28.26 10.21 32.44
N THR A 212 27.17 10.96 32.28
CA THR A 212 26.69 11.88 33.34
C THR A 212 26.14 11.13 34.56
N LYS A 213 25.53 9.94 34.38
CA LYS A 213 25.08 9.11 35.51
C LYS A 213 26.21 8.45 36.34
N LYS A 214 27.42 8.31 35.79
CA LYS A 214 28.59 7.78 36.52
C LYS A 214 29.31 8.83 37.38
N GLY A 215 28.87 10.10 37.34
CA GLY A 215 29.51 11.22 38.04
C GLY A 215 28.68 11.83 39.17
N GLN A 216 27.56 11.23 39.58
CA GLN A 216 26.88 11.66 40.81
C GLN A 216 27.63 11.06 42.02
N PRO A 217 28.19 11.87 42.93
CA PRO A 217 28.69 11.36 44.18
C PRO A 217 27.49 10.82 44.98
N VAL A 218 27.63 9.60 45.48
CA VAL A 218 26.72 9.03 46.48
C VAL A 218 26.82 9.95 47.69
N ASN A 219 25.75 10.69 47.97
CA ASN A 219 25.65 11.47 49.19
C ASN A 219 25.30 10.48 50.31
N ASP A 220 26.33 9.90 50.92
CA ASP A 220 26.19 9.21 52.19
C ASP A 220 25.87 10.27 53.25
N ASN A 221 24.65 10.26 53.79
CA ASN A 221 24.48 10.74 55.14
C ASN A 221 23.52 9.82 55.93
N PRO A 222 24.00 9.20 57.02
CA PRO A 222 23.18 8.43 57.94
C PRO A 222 22.57 9.40 58.96
N GLU A 223 21.29 9.21 59.29
CA GLU A 223 20.65 9.54 60.57
C GLU A 223 19.16 9.79 60.34
N SER A 224 18.34 8.82 60.72
CA SER A 224 17.13 9.04 61.55
C SER A 224 16.61 7.67 61.96
N ALA A 225 17.27 7.09 62.96
CA ALA A 225 16.64 6.15 63.85
C ALA A 225 16.11 6.98 65.03
N GLN A 226 14.78 7.11 65.12
CA GLN A 226 13.99 7.14 66.34
C GLN A 226 12.50 7.15 65.99
#